data_AF-A0A177Y2Z9-F1
#
_entry.id   AF-A0A177Y2Z9-F1
#
_cell.length_a   1.000
_cell.length_b   1.000
_cell.length_c   1.000
_cell.angle_alpha   90.00
_cell.angle_beta   90.00
_cell.angle_gamma   90.00
#
_symmetry.space_group_name_H-M   'P 1'
#
loop_
_entity.id
_entity.type
_entity.pdbx_description
1 polymer ?
#
loop_
_entity_poly.entity_id
_entity_poly.type
_entity_poly.pdbx_seq_one_letter_code
_entity_poly.pdbx_strand_id
1 'polypeptide(L)'
;MKKPQQFAAFMSLALLSSSVMAHPGHETGSFSAGLTHPVTGFDHLVMLVAFGILVACVQTSAARKVGLVISALTSLLVGLAAGQVFGGFNGVELAIGASLFVVSGAIWQAFHASKDMLRLALTLCVGLVFFHGYAHGVEAQGAISSFAAGMTISAAALMVLGLQFGRALSSPWLSVGVASVSALVIL
;
A
#
# COMPACT_ATOMS: atom_id res chain seq x y z
N MET A 1 -27.46 -16.84 -31.38
CA MET A 1 -26.65 -15.65 -31.74
C MET A 1 -26.37 -14.85 -30.48
N LYS A 2 -25.11 -14.47 -30.27
CA LYS A 2 -24.51 -14.06 -28.99
C LYS A 2 -24.96 -12.64 -28.58
N LYS A 3 -25.23 -12.44 -27.28
CA LYS A 3 -25.61 -11.14 -26.67
C LYS A 3 -24.41 -10.19 -26.67
N PRO A 4 -24.47 -8.99 -27.29
CA PRO A 4 -23.41 -7.99 -27.21
C PRO A 4 -23.77 -6.90 -26.19
N GLN A 5 -24.13 -7.27 -24.96
CA GLN A 5 -24.57 -6.31 -23.94
C GLN A 5 -23.64 -6.18 -22.73
N GLN A 6 -22.59 -7.01 -22.63
CA GLN A 6 -21.65 -6.97 -21.50
C GLN A 6 -20.48 -6.00 -21.73
N PHE A 7 -20.20 -5.60 -22.97
CA PHE A 7 -19.07 -4.71 -23.28
C PHE A 7 -19.38 -3.23 -23.05
N ALA A 8 -20.65 -2.83 -23.12
CA ALA A 8 -21.07 -1.45 -22.93
C ALA A 8 -20.97 -0.99 -21.46
N ALA A 9 -21.11 -1.92 -20.50
CA ALA A 9 -21.02 -1.60 -19.07
C ALA A 9 -19.58 -1.32 -18.61
N PHE A 10 -18.58 -1.87 -19.29
CA PHE A 10 -17.16 -1.67 -18.93
C PHE A 10 -16.65 -0.28 -19.34
N MET A 11 -17.20 0.32 -20.38
CA MET A 11 -16.77 1.63 -20.87
C MET A 11 -17.28 2.79 -19.99
N SER A 12 -18.33 2.56 -19.19
CA SER A 12 -18.95 3.58 -18.34
C SER A 12 -18.26 3.77 -16.98
N LEU A 13 -17.42 2.81 -16.54
CA LEU A 13 -16.68 2.92 -15.28
C LEU A 13 -15.31 3.60 -15.41
N ALA A 14 -14.77 3.69 -16.63
CA ALA A 14 -13.49 4.40 -16.90
C ALA A 14 -13.59 5.93 -16.79
N LEU A 15 -14.78 6.49 -16.54
CA LEU A 15 -15.03 7.93 -16.45
C LEU A 15 -15.09 8.46 -15.00
N LEU A 16 -14.82 7.61 -14.00
CA LEU A 16 -14.76 8.03 -12.59
C LEU A 16 -13.32 8.34 -12.13
N SER A 17 -12.47 8.83 -13.05
CA SER A 17 -11.29 9.59 -12.65
C SER A 17 -11.78 10.90 -12.04
N SER A 18 -12.04 10.86 -10.74
CA SER A 18 -12.33 12.06 -9.95
C SER A 18 -11.02 12.81 -9.73
N SER A 19 -10.56 13.50 -10.77
CA SER A 19 -9.64 14.61 -10.62
C SER A 19 -10.38 15.70 -9.84
N VAL A 20 -10.34 15.62 -8.51
CA VAL A 20 -10.68 16.76 -7.66
C VAL A 20 -9.61 17.81 -7.94
N MET A 21 -9.96 18.72 -8.84
CA MET A 21 -9.32 20.00 -9.05
C MET A 21 -9.49 20.82 -7.76
N ALA A 22 -8.63 20.59 -6.77
CA ALA A 22 -8.43 21.57 -5.72
C ALA A 22 -7.69 22.77 -6.34
N HIS A 23 -8.22 23.98 -6.13
CA HIS A 23 -7.54 25.21 -6.53
C HIS A 23 -6.06 25.19 -6.07
N PRO A 24 -5.10 25.61 -6.92
CA PRO A 24 -3.69 25.67 -6.54
C PRO A 24 -3.53 26.71 -5.43
N GLY A 25 -3.50 26.23 -4.17
CA GLY A 25 -3.54 27.10 -2.98
C GLY A 25 -3.96 26.42 -1.67
N HIS A 26 -4.41 25.16 -1.68
CA HIS A 26 -4.62 24.40 -0.44
C HIS A 26 -3.35 23.65 -0.02
N GLU A 27 -2.97 23.76 1.25
CA GLU A 27 -1.92 22.93 1.85
C GLU A 27 -2.34 21.45 1.81
N THR A 28 -1.78 20.70 0.86
CA THR A 28 -1.96 19.24 0.77
C THR A 28 -1.20 18.50 1.87
N GLY A 29 -0.20 19.15 2.48
CA GLY A 29 0.60 18.64 3.58
C GLY A 29 0.00 18.84 4.98
N SER A 30 -1.32 18.91 5.13
CA SER A 30 -1.92 19.00 6.48
C SER A 30 -1.93 17.65 7.22
N PHE A 31 -1.97 17.68 8.56
CA PHE A 31 -2.14 16.47 9.39
C PHE A 31 -3.39 15.67 9.01
N SER A 32 -4.51 16.35 8.79
CA SER A 32 -5.77 15.69 8.40
C SER A 32 -5.64 14.99 7.06
N ALA A 33 -4.98 15.61 6.08
CA ALA A 33 -4.72 14.98 4.79
C ALA A 33 -3.83 13.74 4.96
N GLY A 34 -2.76 13.83 5.75
CA GLY A 34 -1.92 12.66 6.05
C GLY A 34 -2.70 11.54 6.75
N LEU A 35 -3.62 11.88 7.66
CA LEU A 35 -4.41 10.89 8.40
C LEU A 35 -5.44 10.17 7.51
N THR A 36 -6.15 10.91 6.66
CA THR A 36 -7.22 10.35 5.82
C THR A 36 -6.68 9.67 4.57
N HIS A 37 -5.54 10.13 4.04
CA HIS A 37 -5.05 9.66 2.75
C HIS A 37 -4.85 8.15 2.69
N PRO A 38 -4.18 7.46 3.64
CA PRO A 38 -4.01 6.01 3.57
C PRO A 38 -5.31 5.20 3.60
N VAL A 39 -6.40 5.80 4.11
CA VAL A 39 -7.72 5.17 4.17
C VAL A 39 -8.48 5.36 2.85
N THR A 40 -8.35 6.54 2.23
CA THR A 40 -9.03 6.89 0.98
C THR A 40 -8.24 6.49 -0.28
N GLY A 41 -6.92 6.42 -0.18
CA GLY A 41 -6.01 5.93 -1.21
C GLY A 41 -6.10 4.42 -1.28
N PHE A 42 -6.70 3.91 -2.35
CA PHE A 42 -7.03 2.49 -2.44
C PHE A 42 -5.79 1.60 -2.54
N ASP A 43 -4.73 2.10 -3.17
CA ASP A 43 -3.41 1.46 -3.22
C ASP A 43 -2.78 1.30 -1.83
N HIS A 44 -2.80 2.36 -1.01
CA HIS A 44 -2.32 2.37 0.36
C HIS A 44 -3.14 1.44 1.23
N LEU A 45 -4.46 1.55 1.16
CA LEU A 45 -5.37 0.71 1.94
C LEU A 45 -5.08 -0.77 1.69
N VAL A 46 -5.01 -1.17 0.42
CA VAL A 46 -4.70 -2.56 0.04
C VAL A 46 -3.30 -2.94 0.50
N MET A 47 -2.28 -2.12 0.22
CA MET A 47 -0.89 -2.42 0.55
C MET A 47 -0.67 -2.58 2.05
N LEU A 48 -1.18 -1.65 2.86
CA LEU A 48 -0.94 -1.58 4.31
C LEU A 48 -1.69 -2.68 5.06
N VAL A 49 -2.95 -2.94 4.68
CA VAL A 49 -3.72 -4.06 5.24
C VAL A 49 -3.09 -5.40 4.81
N ALA A 50 -2.73 -5.57 3.54
CA ALA A 50 -2.08 -6.78 3.07
C ALA A 50 -0.71 -7.02 3.72
N PHE A 51 0.07 -5.97 3.97
CA PHE A 51 1.33 -6.07 4.71
C PHE A 51 1.08 -6.51 6.17
N GLY A 52 0.05 -5.99 6.82
CA GLY A 52 -0.39 -6.47 8.14
C GLY A 52 -0.73 -7.96 8.13
N ILE A 53 -1.49 -8.41 7.13
CA ILE A 53 -1.83 -9.83 6.93
C ILE A 53 -0.56 -10.67 6.74
N LEU A 54 0.38 -10.22 5.90
CA LEU A 54 1.67 -10.87 5.70
C LEU A 54 2.43 -11.05 7.02
N VAL A 55 2.53 -9.98 7.84
CA VAL A 55 3.19 -10.05 9.15
C VAL A 55 2.49 -11.05 10.09
N ALA A 56 1.16 -11.21 9.98
CA ALA A 56 0.43 -12.23 10.73
C ALA A 56 0.85 -13.64 10.31
N CYS A 57 0.89 -13.91 9.00
CA CYS A 57 1.18 -15.23 8.41
C CYS A 57 2.65 -15.67 8.58
N VAL A 58 3.59 -14.74 8.71
CA VAL A 58 5.00 -15.09 8.97
C VAL A 58 5.16 -15.73 10.34
N GLN A 59 5.72 -16.94 10.37
CA GLN A 59 6.04 -17.67 11.59
C GLN A 59 7.34 -17.14 12.23
N THR A 60 7.21 -16.13 13.07
CA THR A 60 8.35 -15.51 13.78
C THR A 60 7.93 -14.91 15.13
N SER A 61 8.91 -14.47 15.92
CA SER A 61 8.67 -13.89 17.25
C SER A 61 7.88 -12.57 17.16
N ALA A 62 7.16 -12.24 18.24
CA ALA A 62 6.41 -10.99 18.34
C ALA A 62 7.32 -9.75 18.13
N ALA A 63 8.52 -9.76 18.70
CA ALA A 63 9.51 -8.69 18.51
C ALA A 63 9.89 -8.51 17.03
N ARG A 64 10.06 -9.59 16.27
CA ARG A 64 10.37 -9.51 14.85
C ARG A 64 9.19 -9.02 14.03
N LYS A 65 7.96 -9.39 14.39
CA LYS A 65 6.73 -8.85 13.77
C LYS A 65 6.62 -7.33 13.97
N VAL A 66 6.87 -6.85 15.18
CA VAL A 66 6.96 -5.40 15.46
C VAL A 66 8.06 -4.74 14.62
N GLY A 67 9.23 -5.38 14.51
CA GLY A 67 10.31 -4.91 13.65
C GLY A 67 9.92 -4.77 12.18
N LEU A 68 9.12 -5.70 11.63
CA LEU A 68 8.62 -5.61 10.25
C LEU A 68 7.69 -4.41 10.07
N VAL A 69 6.75 -4.19 10.99
CA VAL A 69 5.85 -3.02 10.95
C VAL A 69 6.66 -1.72 11.02
N ILE A 70 7.59 -1.61 11.96
CA ILE A 70 8.47 -0.44 12.08
C ILE A 70 9.29 -0.23 10.81
N SER A 71 9.82 -1.29 10.20
CA SER A 71 10.60 -1.18 8.97
C SER A 71 9.78 -0.68 7.79
N ALA A 72 8.52 -1.09 7.68
CA ALA A 72 7.62 -0.62 6.62
C ALA A 72 7.21 0.84 6.84
N LEU A 73 6.89 1.24 8.08
CA LEU A 73 6.63 2.65 8.42
C LEU A 73 7.85 3.54 8.15
N THR A 74 9.05 3.05 8.51
CA THR A 74 10.31 3.76 8.23
C THR A 74 10.53 3.90 6.73
N SER A 75 10.32 2.82 5.96
CA SER A 75 10.42 2.83 4.51
C SER A 75 9.46 3.85 3.87
N LEU A 76 8.22 3.89 4.35
CA LEU A 76 7.22 4.89 3.92
C LEU A 76 7.71 6.32 4.16
N LEU A 77 8.21 6.61 5.38
CA LEU A 77 8.70 7.95 5.73
C LEU A 77 9.96 8.34 4.97
N VAL A 78 10.88 7.40 4.76
CA VAL A 78 12.09 7.62 3.95
C VAL A 78 11.70 7.87 2.49
N GLY A 79 10.71 7.15 1.97
CA GLY A 79 10.09 7.41 0.67
C GLY A 79 9.57 8.81 0.57
N LEU A 80 8.74 9.23 1.52
CA LEU A 80 8.18 10.58 1.58
C LEU A 80 9.26 11.67 1.59
N ALA A 81 10.29 11.51 2.42
CA ALA A 81 11.41 12.45 2.43
C ALA A 81 12.17 12.46 1.09
N ALA A 82 12.37 11.30 0.47
CA ALA A 82 13.03 11.20 -0.82
C ALA A 82 12.22 11.86 -1.94
N GLY A 83 10.90 11.67 -1.98
CA GLY A 83 10.03 12.32 -2.96
C GLY A 83 10.09 13.86 -2.90
N GLN A 84 10.19 14.42 -1.68
CA GLN A 84 10.35 15.86 -1.48
C GLN A 84 11.68 16.39 -2.04
N VAL A 85 12.73 15.59 -1.98
CA VAL A 85 14.08 15.99 -2.42
C VAL A 85 14.28 15.77 -3.92
N PHE A 86 13.79 14.65 -4.45
CA PHE A 86 14.12 14.19 -5.80
C PHE A 86 13.02 14.46 -6.83
N GLY A 87 11.80 14.80 -6.39
CA GLY A 87 10.67 15.08 -7.29
C GLY A 87 10.16 13.84 -8.04
N GLY A 88 9.22 14.06 -8.96
CA GLY A 88 8.58 12.97 -9.72
C GLY A 88 9.50 12.35 -10.77
N PHE A 89 9.38 11.04 -10.96
CA PHE A 89 10.03 10.32 -12.06
C PHE A 89 9.14 9.19 -12.61
N ASN A 90 9.44 8.76 -13.84
CA ASN A 90 8.71 7.69 -14.51
C ASN A 90 8.95 6.33 -13.84
N GLY A 91 7.88 5.68 -13.37
CA GLY A 91 7.94 4.32 -12.80
C GLY A 91 7.47 4.21 -11.36
N VAL A 92 7.19 5.32 -10.67
CA VAL A 92 6.63 5.30 -9.29
C VAL A 92 5.29 4.56 -9.28
N GLU A 93 4.38 4.87 -10.20
CA GLU A 93 3.08 4.20 -10.32
C GLU A 93 3.23 2.69 -10.59
N LEU A 94 4.18 2.30 -11.46
CA LEU A 94 4.47 0.89 -11.73
C LEU A 94 4.99 0.18 -10.47
N ALA A 95 5.84 0.85 -9.69
CA ALA A 95 6.36 0.29 -8.45
C ALA A 95 5.27 0.14 -7.38
N ILE A 96 4.34 1.10 -7.28
CA ILE A 96 3.16 1.03 -6.43
C ILE A 96 2.26 -0.14 -6.86
N GLY A 97 1.92 -0.24 -8.15
CA GLY A 97 1.11 -1.36 -8.66
C GLY A 97 1.79 -2.71 -8.42
N ALA A 98 3.09 -2.81 -8.70
CA ALA A 98 3.87 -4.03 -8.46
C ALA A 98 3.91 -4.42 -6.97
N SER A 99 3.95 -3.45 -6.05
CA SER A 99 3.98 -3.72 -4.61
C SER A 99 2.78 -4.54 -4.15
N LEU A 100 1.61 -4.31 -4.74
CA LEU A 100 0.36 -4.99 -4.38
C LEU A 100 0.42 -6.49 -4.73
N PHE A 101 0.99 -6.83 -5.88
CA PHE A 101 1.20 -8.22 -6.28
C PHE A 101 2.35 -8.87 -5.52
N VAL A 102 3.41 -8.10 -5.20
CA VAL A 102 4.53 -8.59 -4.40
C VAL A 102 4.09 -8.95 -2.99
N VAL A 103 3.27 -8.13 -2.32
CA VAL A 103 2.74 -8.45 -0.99
C VAL A 103 1.79 -9.63 -1.02
N SER A 104 0.95 -9.76 -2.06
CA SER A 104 0.13 -10.95 -2.28
C SER A 104 1.00 -12.20 -2.43
N GLY A 105 2.04 -12.15 -3.27
CA GLY A 105 2.98 -13.25 -3.45
C GLY A 105 3.71 -13.60 -2.16
N ALA A 106 4.13 -12.60 -1.38
CA ALA A 106 4.78 -12.81 -0.09
C ALA A 106 3.86 -13.52 0.92
N ILE A 107 2.55 -13.22 0.92
CA ILE A 107 1.56 -13.94 1.74
C ILE A 107 1.55 -15.43 1.36
N TRP A 108 1.53 -15.75 0.06
CA TRP A 108 1.61 -17.13 -0.40
C TRP A 108 2.90 -17.83 0.04
N GLN A 109 4.03 -17.12 -0.09
CA GLN A 109 5.35 -17.64 0.28
C GLN A 109 5.49 -17.87 1.79
N ALA A 110 4.73 -17.17 2.64
CA ALA A 110 4.73 -17.41 4.09
C ALA A 110 4.31 -18.85 4.47
N PHE A 111 3.62 -19.57 3.58
CA PHE A 111 3.15 -20.95 3.80
C PHE A 111 3.97 -22.01 3.04
N HIS A 112 4.61 -21.65 1.93
CA HIS A 112 5.17 -22.63 0.98
C HIS A 112 6.68 -22.49 0.74
N ALA A 113 7.28 -21.36 1.09
CA ALA A 113 8.63 -21.04 0.66
C ALA A 113 9.71 -21.50 1.63
N SER A 114 10.95 -21.54 1.13
CA SER A 114 12.12 -21.59 1.99
C SER A 114 12.27 -20.29 2.80
N LYS A 115 13.03 -20.36 3.91
CA LYS A 115 13.34 -19.18 4.74
C LYS A 115 14.03 -18.07 3.95
N ASP A 116 14.88 -18.41 2.99
CA ASP A 116 15.56 -17.44 2.11
C ASP A 116 14.60 -16.72 1.18
N MET A 117 13.71 -17.48 0.52
CA MET A 117 12.71 -16.90 -0.37
C MET A 117 11.75 -15.98 0.39
N LEU A 118 11.34 -16.38 1.60
CA LEU A 118 10.50 -15.53 2.45
C LEU A 118 11.22 -14.25 2.89
N ARG A 119 12.52 -14.33 3.22
CA ARG A 119 13.33 -13.14 3.55
C ARG A 119 13.41 -12.17 2.37
N LEU A 120 13.62 -12.67 1.15
CA LEU A 120 13.63 -11.86 -0.05
C LEU A 120 12.26 -11.19 -0.26
N ALA A 121 11.17 -11.96 -0.17
CA ALA A 121 9.81 -11.44 -0.34
C ALA A 121 9.48 -10.34 0.68
N LEU A 122 9.85 -10.51 1.95
CA LEU A 122 9.69 -9.48 2.98
C LEU A 122 10.51 -8.23 2.71
N THR A 123 11.76 -8.40 2.26
CA THR A 123 12.65 -7.28 1.90
C THR A 123 12.07 -6.48 0.73
N LEU A 124 11.57 -7.17 -0.30
CA LEU A 124 10.91 -6.53 -1.43
C LEU A 124 9.63 -5.79 -1.01
N CYS A 125 8.81 -6.39 -0.14
CA CYS A 125 7.61 -5.72 0.37
C CYS A 125 7.95 -4.44 1.11
N VAL A 126 8.88 -4.48 2.07
CA VAL A 126 9.33 -3.29 2.81
C VAL A 126 9.93 -2.26 1.85
N GLY A 127 10.75 -2.69 0.91
CA GLY A 127 11.34 -1.82 -0.11
C GLY A 127 10.30 -1.14 -1.00
N LEU A 128 9.21 -1.83 -1.36
CA LEU A 128 8.19 -1.25 -2.24
C LEU A 128 7.19 -0.34 -1.51
N VAL A 129 7.02 -0.49 -0.18
CA VAL A 129 6.30 0.51 0.65
C VAL A 129 6.93 1.90 0.53
N PHE A 130 8.24 2.00 0.23
CA PHE A 130 8.91 3.26 -0.05
C PHE A 130 8.20 4.09 -1.12
N PHE A 131 7.75 3.47 -2.22
CA PHE A 131 7.20 4.20 -3.36
C PHE A 131 5.82 4.82 -3.09
N HIS A 132 5.06 4.23 -2.15
CA HIS A 132 3.82 4.83 -1.62
C HIS A 132 4.14 6.15 -0.92
N GLY A 133 5.15 6.16 -0.04
CA GLY A 133 5.62 7.37 0.60
C GLY A 133 6.21 8.36 -0.39
N TYR A 134 7.00 7.88 -1.36
CA TYR A 134 7.65 8.68 -2.38
C TYR A 134 6.65 9.50 -3.20
N ALA A 135 5.57 8.88 -3.67
CA ALA A 135 4.54 9.58 -4.43
C ALA A 135 4.00 10.80 -3.67
N HIS A 136 3.65 10.63 -2.39
CA HIS A 136 3.22 11.75 -1.56
C HIS A 136 4.33 12.72 -1.21
N GLY A 137 5.57 12.24 -1.11
CA GLY A 137 6.74 13.09 -1.02
C GLY A 137 6.85 14.03 -2.23
N VAL A 138 6.42 13.63 -3.42
CA VAL A 138 6.45 14.52 -4.59
C VAL A 138 5.31 15.55 -4.55
N GLU A 139 4.15 15.17 -4.02
CA GLU A 139 2.91 15.96 -4.11
C GLU A 139 2.66 16.88 -2.91
N ALA A 140 3.14 16.51 -1.73
CA ALA A 140 2.84 17.21 -0.49
C ALA A 140 3.51 18.59 -0.47
N GLN A 141 2.74 19.61 -0.09
CA GLN A 141 3.22 20.99 0.07
C GLN A 141 2.76 21.56 1.41
N GLY A 142 3.54 22.44 2.01
CA GLY A 142 3.22 23.06 3.30
C GLY A 142 3.73 22.25 4.50
N ALA A 143 2.86 21.93 5.45
CA ALA A 143 3.23 21.33 6.74
C ALA A 143 3.61 19.82 6.70
N ILE A 144 4.61 19.44 5.89
CA ILE A 144 5.02 18.05 5.60
C ILE A 144 5.21 17.18 6.86
N SER A 145 5.79 17.71 7.93
CA SER A 145 5.97 16.98 9.18
C SER A 145 4.63 16.57 9.82
N SER A 146 3.62 17.43 9.73
CA SER A 146 2.28 17.16 10.23
C SER A 146 1.58 16.10 9.38
N PHE A 147 1.72 16.19 8.05
CA PHE A 147 1.23 15.18 7.12
C PHE A 147 1.87 13.81 7.38
N ALA A 148 3.21 13.77 7.50
CA ALA A 148 3.95 12.55 7.79
C ALA A 148 3.51 11.91 9.11
N ALA A 149 3.23 12.72 10.15
CA ALA A 149 2.70 12.21 11.41
C ALA A 149 1.30 11.58 11.25
N GLY A 150 0.38 12.26 10.56
CA GLY A 150 -0.96 11.72 10.27
C GLY A 150 -0.90 10.43 9.46
N MET A 151 -0.07 10.41 8.41
CA MET A 151 0.15 9.24 7.55
C MET A 151 0.73 8.07 8.32
N THR A 152 1.70 8.31 9.20
CA THR A 152 2.30 7.25 10.03
C THR A 152 1.28 6.62 10.97
N ILE A 153 0.44 7.43 11.62
CA ILE A 153 -0.61 6.95 12.53
C ILE A 153 -1.62 6.09 11.76
N SER A 154 -2.12 6.59 10.64
CA SER A 154 -3.09 5.88 9.80
C SER A 154 -2.51 4.57 9.24
N ALA A 155 -1.28 4.62 8.72
CA ALA A 155 -0.60 3.44 8.20
C ALA A 155 -0.33 2.38 9.28
N ALA A 156 0.07 2.79 10.48
CA ALA A 156 0.24 1.88 11.61
C ALA A 156 -1.10 1.22 11.99
N ALA A 157 -2.19 1.99 12.03
CA ALA A 157 -3.52 1.47 12.32
C ALA A 157 -3.98 0.43 11.28
N LEU A 158 -3.81 0.72 9.98
CA LEU A 158 -4.16 -0.20 8.89
C LEU A 158 -3.33 -1.49 8.92
N MET A 159 -2.02 -1.41 9.17
CA MET A 159 -1.17 -2.60 9.34
C MET A 159 -1.59 -3.42 10.56
N VAL A 160 -1.95 -2.78 11.68
CA VAL A 160 -2.47 -3.48 12.86
C VAL A 160 -3.81 -4.16 12.55
N LEU A 161 -4.72 -3.49 11.84
CA LEU A 161 -5.98 -4.10 11.41
C LEU A 161 -5.74 -5.32 10.52
N GLY A 162 -4.87 -5.21 9.53
CA GLY A 162 -4.45 -6.33 8.69
C GLY A 162 -3.81 -7.46 9.48
N LEU A 163 -2.98 -7.15 10.47
CA LEU A 163 -2.38 -8.12 11.37
C LEU A 163 -3.44 -8.89 12.16
N GLN A 164 -4.42 -8.19 12.72
CA GLN A 164 -5.50 -8.82 13.50
C GLN A 164 -6.39 -9.69 12.60
N PHE A 165 -6.73 -9.21 11.40
CA PHE A 165 -7.47 -9.98 10.40
C PHE A 165 -6.70 -11.24 9.97
N GLY A 166 -5.40 -11.10 9.67
CA GLY A 166 -4.54 -12.22 9.30
C GLY A 166 -4.39 -13.26 10.41
N ARG A 167 -4.38 -12.85 11.69
CA ARG A 167 -4.36 -13.78 12.83
C ARG A 167 -5.65 -14.57 12.97
N ALA A 168 -6.80 -13.96 12.63
CA ALA A 168 -8.10 -14.61 12.74
C ALA A 168 -8.34 -15.64 11.63
N LEU A 169 -7.85 -15.39 10.40
CA LEU A 169 -8.15 -16.22 9.23
C LEU A 169 -6.98 -17.07 8.71
N SER A 170 -5.74 -16.66 9.01
CA SER A 170 -4.46 -17.23 8.56
C SER A 170 -4.56 -18.37 7.54
N SER A 171 -4.58 -18.04 6.26
CA SER A 171 -4.73 -18.99 5.16
C SER A 171 -3.93 -18.55 3.93
N PRO A 172 -3.34 -19.49 3.17
CA PRO A 172 -2.65 -19.14 1.92
C PRO A 172 -3.58 -18.49 0.89
N TRP A 173 -4.89 -18.78 0.95
CA TRP A 173 -5.89 -18.19 0.05
C TRP A 173 -6.10 -16.68 0.24
N LEU A 174 -5.64 -16.11 1.37
CA LEU A 174 -5.58 -14.67 1.55
C LEU A 174 -4.72 -13.99 0.48
N SER A 175 -3.70 -14.68 -0.04
CA SER A 175 -2.88 -14.19 -1.17
C SER A 175 -3.75 -13.93 -2.41
N VAL A 176 -4.63 -14.87 -2.76
CA VAL A 176 -5.53 -14.75 -3.92
C VAL A 176 -6.55 -13.64 -3.72
N GLY A 177 -7.08 -13.49 -2.50
CA GLY A 177 -7.96 -12.38 -2.13
C GLY A 177 -7.28 -11.03 -2.34
N VAL A 178 -6.06 -10.87 -1.79
CA VAL A 178 -5.27 -9.65 -1.97
C VAL A 178 -4.96 -9.39 -3.45
N ALA A 179 -4.55 -10.40 -4.22
CA ALA A 179 -4.28 -10.24 -5.65
C ALA A 179 -5.53 -9.79 -6.43
N SER A 180 -6.69 -10.38 -6.12
CA SER A 180 -7.97 -10.02 -6.76
C SER A 180 -8.35 -8.57 -6.49
N VAL A 181 -8.22 -8.11 -5.24
CA VAL A 181 -8.49 -6.70 -4.87
C VAL A 181 -7.45 -5.78 -5.50
N SER A 182 -6.19 -6.19 -5.55
CA SER A 182 -5.09 -5.43 -6.17
C SER A 182 -5.31 -5.18 -7.66
N ALA A 183 -5.92 -6.14 -8.38
CA ALA A 183 -6.23 -5.96 -9.79
C ALA A 183 -7.20 -4.79 -10.03
N LEU A 184 -8.09 -4.49 -9.08
CA LEU A 184 -9.01 -3.35 -9.18
C LEU A 184 -8.31 -1.99 -9.07
N VAL A 185 -7.09 -1.95 -8.57
CA VAL A 185 -6.28 -0.71 -8.47
C VAL A 185 -5.65 -0.35 -9.82
N ILE A 186 -5.43 -1.34 -10.69
CA ILE A 186 -4.72 -1.17 -11.98
C ILE A 186 -5.68 -1.06 -13.18
N LEU A 187 -6.98 -1.34 -12.97
CA LEU A 187 -8.04 -1.22 -13.99
C LEU A 187 -8.58 0.21 -14.10
#